data_AF-A0A947D9K8-F1
#
_entry.id   AF-A0A947D9K8-F1
#
_cell.length_a   1.000
_cell.length_b   1.000
_cell.length_c   1.000
_cell.angle_alpha   90.00
_cell.angle_beta   90.00
_cell.angle_gamma   90.00
#
_symmetry.space_group_name_H-M   'P 1'
#
loop_
_entity.id
_entity.type
_entity.pdbx_description
1 polymer ?
#
loop_
_entity_poly.entity_id
_entity_poly.type
_entity_poly.pdbx_seq_one_letter_code
_entity_poly.pdbx_strand_id
1 'polypeptide(L)'
;MADAKPPLTILLAAPRGFCAGVDRAIQIVELALERYGAPVYVRHEIVHNRYVVDSLKQKGAVFVEELDEIPETGQPVIFSAHGVPKSVPADARARNLFHLDATCPLVTKVHREAEVHHKRGFHVLLIGHAGHPEVIGTMGQLPEGAVTLIETVADVAALVPPAGRPLAYTTQTTLSLDDTHGIVEALQARFPDIRAPHKEDICYATTNRQMAVKRIAPDVDGLVVVGAPNSSNSQRLREVAERAGCPIAVLIQRATELDWTRFAGLRRVGITAGASAPDLLVDEVIAAFAERYAITVETVRTADESITFNLPRGLRETAEAASETGRRPLNPAAE
;
A
#
# COMPACT_ATOMS: atom_id res chain seq x y z
N MET A 1 29.93 -25.01 27.28
CA MET A 1 30.23 -23.92 26.33
C MET A 1 28.97 -23.73 25.53
N ALA A 2 28.32 -22.56 25.59
CA ALA A 2 27.22 -22.31 24.66
C ALA A 2 27.82 -22.32 23.26
N ASP A 3 27.31 -23.17 22.37
CA ASP A 3 27.79 -23.22 20.98
C ASP A 3 27.72 -21.80 20.39
N ALA A 4 28.82 -21.36 19.79
CA ALA A 4 28.88 -20.06 19.15
C ALA A 4 27.87 -20.03 17.99
N LYS A 5 26.97 -19.04 18.01
CA LYS A 5 25.95 -18.89 16.95
C LYS A 5 26.65 -18.72 15.59
N PRO A 6 26.17 -19.39 14.52
CA PRO A 6 26.72 -19.20 13.18
C PRO A 6 26.59 -17.75 12.71
N PRO A 7 27.57 -17.21 11.96
CA PRO A 7 27.50 -15.84 11.46
C PRO A 7 26.46 -15.72 10.34
N LEU A 8 25.74 -14.60 10.31
CA LEU A 8 24.77 -14.27 9.26
C LEU A 8 24.74 -12.76 9.00
N THR A 9 24.80 -12.34 7.74
CA THR A 9 24.62 -10.94 7.37
C THR A 9 23.18 -10.69 6.95
N ILE A 10 22.54 -9.67 7.53
CA ILE A 10 21.24 -9.18 7.12
C ILE A 10 21.44 -7.96 6.23
N LEU A 11 20.95 -8.01 4.98
CA LEU A 11 20.84 -6.83 4.12
C LEU A 11 19.45 -6.22 4.31
N LEU A 12 19.39 -5.09 5.00
CA LEU A 12 18.14 -4.41 5.31
C LEU A 12 17.82 -3.37 4.24
N ALA A 13 16.73 -3.55 3.52
CA ALA A 13 16.32 -2.65 2.45
C ALA A 13 15.99 -1.25 2.98
N ALA A 14 16.40 -0.20 2.27
CA ALA A 14 15.94 1.15 2.49
C ALA A 14 15.67 1.88 1.15
N PRO A 15 14.46 2.42 0.93
CA PRO A 15 13.33 2.48 1.88
C PRO A 15 12.58 1.15 2.04
N ARG A 16 11.86 1.02 3.16
CA ARG A 16 10.98 -0.10 3.53
C ARG A 16 9.87 0.40 4.46
N GLY A 17 8.86 -0.41 4.74
CA GLY A 17 7.86 -0.09 5.77
C GLY A 17 6.93 1.05 5.35
N PHE A 18 6.39 1.81 6.30
CA PHE A 18 5.36 2.83 6.06
C PHE A 18 5.71 3.86 4.99
N CYS A 19 4.73 4.20 4.15
CA CYS A 19 4.80 5.36 3.25
C CYS A 19 3.95 6.52 3.79
N ALA A 20 4.11 7.71 3.21
CA ALA A 20 3.40 8.92 3.64
C ALA A 20 1.87 8.77 3.61
N GLY A 21 1.33 8.01 2.66
CA GLY A 21 -0.11 7.75 2.55
C GLY A 21 -0.64 6.87 3.68
N VAL A 22 0.11 5.83 4.04
CA VAL A 22 -0.22 4.90 5.14
C VAL A 22 -0.11 5.60 6.49
N ASP A 23 0.98 6.31 6.73
CA ASP A 23 1.18 7.07 7.97
C ASP A 23 0.04 8.08 8.20
N ARG A 24 -0.29 8.87 7.17
CA ARG A 24 -1.44 9.78 7.21
C ARG A 24 -2.76 9.05 7.52
N ALA A 25 -3.01 7.90 6.90
CA ALA A 25 -4.28 7.19 7.08
C ALA A 25 -4.44 6.64 8.50
N ILE A 26 -3.36 6.10 9.08
CA ILE A 26 -3.34 5.63 10.47
C ILE A 26 -3.55 6.81 11.42
N GLN A 27 -2.82 7.91 11.23
CA GLN A 27 -2.97 9.12 12.06
C GLN A 27 -4.40 9.68 12.03
N ILE A 28 -5.09 9.62 10.88
CA ILE A 28 -6.49 10.07 10.79
C ILE A 28 -7.39 9.26 11.72
N VAL A 29 -7.20 7.94 11.82
CA VAL A 29 -7.99 7.09 12.74
C VAL A 29 -7.61 7.38 14.19
N GLU A 30 -6.32 7.48 14.51
CA GLU A 30 -5.85 7.75 15.87
C GLU A 30 -6.33 9.10 16.41
N LEU A 31 -6.20 10.15 15.60
CA LEU A 31 -6.64 11.50 15.97
C LEU A 31 -8.17 11.61 16.00
N ALA A 32 -8.89 10.85 15.17
CA ALA A 32 -10.34 10.77 15.28
C ALA A 32 -10.76 10.12 16.60
N LEU A 33 -10.10 9.03 17.02
CA LEU A 33 -10.36 8.38 18.31
C LEU A 33 -10.04 9.31 19.47
N GLU A 34 -8.96 10.09 19.38
CA GLU A 34 -8.60 11.08 20.39
C GLU A 34 -9.60 12.24 20.47
N ARG A 35 -10.04 12.77 19.31
CA ARG A 35 -10.93 13.93 19.24
C ARG A 35 -12.38 13.61 19.57
N TYR A 36 -12.89 12.48 19.08
CA TYR A 36 -14.32 12.14 19.11
C TYR A 36 -14.65 11.00 20.09
N GLY A 37 -13.64 10.28 20.59
CA GLY A 37 -13.82 9.09 21.40
C GLY A 37 -14.23 7.87 20.56
N ALA A 38 -14.34 6.72 21.23
CA ALA A 38 -14.82 5.49 20.59
C ALA A 38 -16.37 5.44 20.56
N PRO A 39 -16.98 4.79 19.55
CA PRO A 39 -16.33 4.17 18.39
C PRO A 39 -15.98 5.17 17.29
N VAL A 40 -14.93 4.86 16.53
CA VAL A 40 -14.67 5.47 15.21
C VAL A 40 -14.86 4.40 14.15
N TYR A 41 -15.74 4.62 13.18
CA TYR A 41 -16.01 3.62 12.14
C TYR A 41 -15.02 3.79 10.98
N VAL A 42 -14.56 2.69 10.41
CA VAL A 42 -13.66 2.69 9.24
C VAL A 42 -14.24 1.75 8.18
N ARG A 43 -14.47 2.25 6.97
CA ARG A 43 -14.94 1.44 5.85
C ARG A 43 -13.77 0.70 5.20
N HIS A 44 -13.81 -0.62 5.25
CA HIS A 44 -12.73 -1.58 4.99
C HIS A 44 -11.53 -1.38 5.93
N GLU A 45 -10.54 -2.28 5.86
CA GLU A 45 -9.26 -2.07 6.51
C GLU A 45 -8.63 -0.72 6.09
N ILE A 46 -8.17 0.07 7.08
CA ILE A 46 -7.57 1.39 6.83
C ILE A 46 -6.34 1.26 5.90
N VAL A 47 -5.59 0.18 6.10
CA VAL A 47 -4.46 -0.32 5.30
C VAL A 47 -4.45 -1.84 5.40
N HIS A 48 -3.95 -2.54 4.37
CA HIS A 48 -3.81 -4.01 4.40
C HIS A 48 -2.66 -4.46 5.30
N ASN A 49 -2.86 -4.41 6.61
CA ASN A 49 -1.96 -4.95 7.63
C ASN A 49 -2.72 -5.29 8.91
N ARG A 50 -2.79 -6.59 9.23
CA ARG A 50 -3.53 -7.10 10.39
C ARG A 50 -3.08 -6.50 11.72
N TYR A 51 -1.77 -6.31 11.94
CA TYR A 51 -1.28 -5.73 13.20
C TYR A 51 -1.79 -4.30 13.39
N VAL A 52 -1.78 -3.49 12.34
CA VAL A 52 -2.31 -2.12 12.37
C VAL A 52 -3.82 -2.14 12.64
N VAL A 53 -4.57 -2.98 11.92
CA VAL A 53 -6.03 -3.11 12.09
C VAL A 53 -6.37 -3.56 13.52
N ASP A 54 -5.73 -4.60 14.04
CA ASP A 54 -5.98 -5.13 15.38
C ASP A 54 -5.58 -4.10 16.47
N SER A 55 -4.50 -3.34 16.26
CA SER A 55 -4.10 -2.26 17.17
C SER A 55 -5.15 -1.14 17.21
N LEU A 56 -5.69 -0.72 16.07
CA LEU A 56 -6.74 0.31 16.02
C LEU A 56 -8.06 -0.19 16.61
N LYS A 57 -8.42 -1.47 16.41
CA LYS A 57 -9.58 -2.10 17.07
C LYS A 57 -9.47 -2.03 18.59
N GLN A 58 -8.30 -2.34 19.14
CA GLN A 58 -8.04 -2.25 20.58
C GLN A 58 -8.17 -0.82 21.12
N LYS A 59 -7.93 0.19 20.29
CA LYS A 59 -8.13 1.61 20.63
C LYS A 59 -9.58 2.09 20.47
N GLY A 60 -10.47 1.28 19.90
CA GLY A 60 -11.90 1.59 19.73
C GLY A 60 -12.35 1.86 18.29
N ALA A 61 -11.52 1.57 17.28
CA ALA A 61 -11.96 1.61 15.88
C ALA A 61 -12.84 0.39 15.55
N VAL A 62 -13.90 0.61 14.76
CA VAL A 62 -14.81 -0.43 14.29
C VAL A 62 -14.72 -0.48 12.77
N PHE A 63 -14.24 -1.60 12.23
CA PHE A 63 -14.11 -1.80 10.79
C PHE A 63 -15.38 -2.46 10.25
N VAL A 64 -15.94 -1.88 9.18
CA VAL A 64 -17.15 -2.36 8.49
C VAL A 64 -16.85 -2.52 7.00
N GLU A 65 -17.56 -3.41 6.30
CA GLU A 65 -17.43 -3.56 4.85
C GLU A 65 -18.27 -2.48 4.14
N GLU A 66 -19.52 -2.35 4.55
CA GLU A 66 -20.48 -1.40 4.01
C GLU A 66 -20.98 -0.40 5.06
N LEU A 67 -21.46 0.74 4.57
CA LEU A 67 -21.88 1.79 5.49
C LEU A 67 -23.14 1.38 6.26
N ASP A 68 -24.03 0.57 5.70
CA ASP A 68 -25.31 0.17 6.31
C ASP A 68 -25.16 -0.64 7.60
N GLU A 69 -23.99 -1.24 7.80
CA GLU A 69 -23.56 -1.86 9.07
C GLU A 69 -23.35 -0.83 10.20
N ILE A 70 -23.21 0.45 9.87
CA ILE A 70 -23.03 1.53 10.85
C ILE A 70 -24.41 1.98 11.37
N PRO A 71 -24.67 1.93 12.69
CA PRO A 71 -25.91 2.44 13.26
C PRO A 71 -26.03 3.96 13.07
N GLU A 72 -27.23 4.51 13.22
CA GLU A 72 -27.40 5.97 13.28
C GLU A 72 -26.54 6.55 14.39
N THR A 73 -25.62 7.45 14.03
CA THR A 73 -24.58 7.94 14.95
C THR A 73 -24.06 9.30 14.54
N GLY A 74 -23.60 10.06 15.53
CA GLY A 74 -22.79 11.28 15.32
C GLY A 74 -21.28 11.00 15.25
N GLN A 75 -20.87 9.73 15.42
CA GLN A 75 -19.47 9.33 15.37
C GLN A 75 -18.90 9.37 13.95
N PRO A 76 -17.59 9.61 13.78
CA PRO A 76 -16.97 9.72 12.48
C PRO A 76 -16.88 8.38 11.77
N VAL A 77 -17.05 8.43 10.45
CA VAL A 77 -16.78 7.34 9.51
C VAL A 77 -15.56 7.67 8.66
N ILE A 78 -14.58 6.79 8.59
CA ILE A 78 -13.33 7.01 7.86
C ILE A 78 -13.29 6.13 6.62
N PHE A 79 -13.05 6.71 5.45
CA PHE A 79 -12.78 5.94 4.22
C PHE A 79 -11.31 5.57 4.14
N SER A 80 -11.00 4.31 3.79
CA SER A 80 -9.63 3.78 3.79
C SER A 80 -8.67 4.50 2.84
N ALA A 81 -7.36 4.26 3.00
CA ALA A 81 -6.31 4.86 2.18
C ALA A 81 -6.42 4.53 0.68
N HIS A 82 -7.11 3.43 0.34
CA HIS A 82 -7.24 2.90 -1.01
C HIS A 82 -8.24 3.68 -1.88
N GLY A 83 -9.02 4.60 -1.29
CA GLY A 83 -10.07 5.31 -2.01
C GLY A 83 -11.38 4.54 -2.12
N VAL A 84 -12.45 5.27 -2.38
CA VAL A 84 -13.82 4.74 -2.48
C VAL A 84 -14.52 5.26 -3.73
N PRO A 85 -15.48 4.50 -4.31
CA PRO A 85 -16.28 4.95 -5.44
C PRO A 85 -17.18 6.13 -5.03
N LYS A 86 -17.65 6.94 -5.99
CA LYS A 86 -18.49 8.12 -5.73
C LYS A 86 -19.80 7.80 -5.01
N SER A 87 -20.29 6.58 -5.14
CA SER A 87 -21.47 6.09 -4.44
C SER A 87 -21.29 6.12 -2.91
N VAL A 88 -20.10 5.85 -2.39
CA VAL A 88 -19.86 5.75 -0.94
C VAL A 88 -19.98 7.11 -0.23
N PRO A 89 -19.31 8.21 -0.66
CA PRO A 89 -19.55 9.52 -0.08
C PRO A 89 -20.98 10.03 -0.32
N ALA A 90 -21.66 9.60 -1.39
CA ALA A 90 -23.06 9.95 -1.63
C ALA A 90 -24.00 9.26 -0.63
N ASP A 91 -23.78 7.99 -0.35
CA ASP A 91 -24.53 7.23 0.66
C ASP A 91 -24.29 7.77 2.07
N ALA A 92 -23.03 8.06 2.43
CA ALA A 92 -22.71 8.70 3.71
C ALA A 92 -23.47 10.02 3.90
N ARG A 93 -23.58 10.85 2.85
CA ARG A 93 -24.39 12.09 2.89
C ARG A 93 -25.88 11.80 3.01
N ALA A 94 -26.41 10.84 2.25
CA ALA A 94 -27.82 10.46 2.30
C ALA A 94 -28.24 9.98 3.71
N ARG A 95 -27.31 9.37 4.44
CA ARG A 95 -27.49 8.87 5.81
C ARG A 95 -27.04 9.83 6.91
N ASN A 96 -26.69 11.08 6.55
CA ASN A 96 -26.19 12.10 7.48
C ASN A 96 -24.97 11.66 8.31
N LEU A 97 -24.12 10.78 7.77
CA LEU A 97 -22.90 10.33 8.43
C LEU A 97 -21.79 11.38 8.27
N PHE A 98 -21.23 11.81 9.40
CA PHE A 98 -20.00 12.61 9.40
C PHE A 98 -18.84 11.72 8.95
N HIS A 99 -18.18 12.08 7.84
CA HIS A 99 -17.09 11.27 7.29
C HIS A 99 -15.79 12.05 7.12
N LEU A 100 -14.68 11.33 7.28
CA LEU A 100 -13.31 11.78 7.05
C LEU A 100 -12.68 10.92 5.95
N ASP A 101 -12.02 11.57 4.99
CA ASP A 101 -11.42 10.88 3.86
C ASP A 101 -9.91 10.65 4.09
N ALA A 102 -9.55 9.39 4.37
CA ALA A 102 -8.16 8.98 4.52
C ALA A 102 -7.51 8.52 3.21
N THR A 103 -8.21 8.61 2.06
CA THR A 103 -7.66 8.28 0.74
C THR A 103 -6.29 8.93 0.56
N CYS A 104 -5.31 8.14 0.12
CA CYS A 104 -3.98 8.62 -0.18
C CYS A 104 -4.05 9.70 -1.27
N PRO A 105 -3.40 10.87 -1.13
CA PRO A 105 -3.40 11.90 -2.16
C PRO A 105 -2.92 11.44 -3.55
N LEU A 106 -2.08 10.40 -3.61
CA LEU A 106 -1.63 9.79 -4.87
C LEU A 106 -2.70 8.90 -5.52
N VAL A 107 -3.60 8.30 -4.73
CA VAL A 107 -4.81 7.64 -5.25
C VAL A 107 -5.83 8.69 -5.70
N THR A 108 -6.02 9.77 -4.93
CA THR A 108 -6.87 10.89 -5.37
C THR A 108 -6.39 11.50 -6.68
N LYS A 109 -5.07 11.53 -6.92
CA LYS A 109 -4.51 11.96 -8.22
C LYS A 109 -5.01 11.05 -9.35
N VAL A 110 -4.92 9.73 -9.21
CA VAL A 110 -5.44 8.73 -10.16
C VAL A 110 -6.94 8.93 -10.43
N HIS A 111 -7.75 9.08 -9.36
CA HIS A 111 -9.18 9.35 -9.46
C HIS A 111 -9.47 10.60 -10.32
N ARG A 112 -8.77 11.71 -10.02
CA ARG A 112 -8.94 12.98 -10.76
C ARG A 112 -8.49 12.86 -12.21
N GLU A 113 -7.44 12.10 -12.47
CA GLU A 113 -6.92 11.93 -13.82
C GLU A 113 -7.91 11.14 -14.70
N ALA A 114 -8.46 10.04 -14.17
CA ALA A 114 -9.53 9.29 -14.82
C ALA A 114 -10.74 10.20 -15.15
N GLU A 115 -11.16 11.05 -14.20
CA GLU A 115 -12.21 12.05 -14.43
C GLU A 115 -11.88 13.05 -15.53
N VAL A 116 -10.64 13.57 -15.55
CA VAL A 116 -10.21 14.54 -16.55
C VAL A 116 -10.17 13.90 -17.94
N HIS A 117 -9.67 12.67 -18.06
CA HIS A 117 -9.69 11.91 -19.31
C HIS A 117 -11.12 11.68 -19.80
N HIS A 118 -12.00 11.19 -18.91
CA HIS A 118 -13.39 10.95 -19.27
C HIS A 118 -14.11 12.23 -19.71
N LYS A 119 -13.93 13.35 -19.00
CA LYS A 119 -14.50 14.66 -19.37
C LYS A 119 -14.02 15.17 -20.73
N ARG A 120 -12.83 14.74 -21.18
CA ARG A 120 -12.26 15.06 -22.49
C ARG A 120 -12.68 14.06 -23.58
N GLY A 121 -13.63 13.18 -23.29
CA GLY A 121 -14.18 12.22 -24.25
C GLY A 121 -13.46 10.87 -24.30
N PHE A 122 -12.36 10.70 -23.58
CA PHE A 122 -11.59 9.46 -23.58
C PHE A 122 -12.34 8.32 -22.90
N HIS A 123 -12.16 7.11 -23.42
CA HIS A 123 -12.41 5.88 -22.69
C HIS A 123 -11.15 5.51 -21.91
N VAL A 124 -11.29 5.18 -20.62
CA VAL A 124 -10.15 4.96 -19.73
C VAL A 124 -9.85 3.47 -19.62
N LEU A 125 -8.60 3.09 -19.84
CA LEU A 125 -8.09 1.76 -19.53
C LEU A 125 -7.38 1.82 -18.18
N LEU A 126 -7.92 1.15 -17.17
CA LEU A 126 -7.29 1.06 -15.86
C LEU A 126 -6.44 -0.20 -15.83
N ILE A 127 -5.12 -0.06 -15.69
CA ILE A 127 -4.24 -1.19 -15.42
C ILE A 127 -4.27 -1.46 -13.91
N GLY A 128 -4.68 -2.64 -13.49
CA GLY A 128 -4.88 -2.93 -12.06
C GLY A 128 -5.28 -4.38 -11.81
N HIS A 129 -5.51 -4.73 -10.55
CA HIS A 129 -5.99 -6.06 -10.17
C HIS A 129 -7.50 -6.07 -9.87
N ALA A 130 -8.24 -6.99 -10.48
CA ALA A 130 -9.67 -7.13 -10.22
C ALA A 130 -9.94 -7.40 -8.73
N GLY A 131 -11.00 -6.79 -8.21
CA GLY A 131 -11.40 -6.91 -6.80
C GLY A 131 -10.56 -6.11 -5.81
N HIS A 132 -9.45 -5.47 -6.23
CA HIS A 132 -8.68 -4.62 -5.32
C HIS A 132 -9.48 -3.34 -4.96
N PRO A 133 -9.54 -2.92 -3.68
CA PRO A 133 -10.32 -1.74 -3.27
C PRO A 133 -9.98 -0.45 -4.03
N GLU A 134 -8.69 -0.24 -4.34
CA GLU A 134 -8.24 0.92 -5.13
C GLU A 134 -8.75 0.90 -6.58
N VAL A 135 -8.84 -0.29 -7.18
CA VAL A 135 -9.37 -0.47 -8.54
C VAL A 135 -10.87 -0.22 -8.55
N ILE A 136 -11.60 -0.77 -7.58
CA ILE A 136 -13.05 -0.52 -7.40
C ILE A 136 -13.29 0.98 -7.18
N GLY A 137 -12.49 1.62 -6.32
CA GLY A 137 -12.54 3.05 -6.05
C GLY A 137 -12.33 3.89 -7.30
N THR A 138 -11.29 3.57 -8.09
CA THR A 138 -10.96 4.30 -9.32
C THR A 138 -12.02 4.12 -10.41
N MET A 139 -12.47 2.89 -10.65
CA MET A 139 -13.54 2.60 -11.62
C MET A 139 -14.84 3.34 -11.25
N GLY A 140 -15.21 3.33 -9.97
CA GLY A 140 -16.41 4.00 -9.47
C GLY A 140 -16.31 5.53 -9.38
N GLN A 141 -15.24 6.15 -9.89
CA GLN A 141 -15.22 7.60 -10.13
C GLN A 141 -16.01 8.00 -11.37
N LEU A 142 -16.23 7.07 -12.29
CA LEU A 142 -16.82 7.31 -13.61
C LEU A 142 -18.12 6.53 -13.78
N PRO A 143 -18.99 6.91 -14.74
CA PRO A 143 -20.16 6.13 -15.09
C PRO A 143 -19.79 4.71 -15.54
N GLU A 144 -20.71 3.77 -15.37
CA GLU A 144 -20.54 2.40 -15.86
C GLU A 144 -20.20 2.38 -17.37
N GLY A 145 -19.24 1.53 -17.75
CA GLY A 145 -18.75 1.44 -19.13
C GLY A 145 -17.76 2.52 -19.56
N ALA A 146 -17.44 3.51 -18.71
CA ALA A 146 -16.42 4.53 -19.02
C ALA A 146 -14.96 4.06 -18.78
N VAL A 147 -14.79 2.96 -18.03
CA VAL A 147 -13.50 2.37 -17.68
C VAL A 147 -13.50 0.89 -18.05
N THR A 148 -12.41 0.42 -18.66
CA THR A 148 -12.13 -1.02 -18.83
C THR A 148 -10.89 -1.39 -18.03
N LEU A 149 -11.00 -2.44 -17.22
CA LEU A 149 -9.89 -3.00 -16.45
C LEU A 149 -8.99 -3.86 -17.36
N ILE A 150 -7.67 -3.74 -17.18
CA ILE A 150 -6.62 -4.51 -17.84
C ILE A 150 -5.70 -5.06 -16.76
N GLU A 151 -5.49 -6.37 -16.69
CA GLU A 151 -4.59 -6.99 -15.71
C GLU A 151 -3.32 -7.54 -16.37
N THR A 152 -3.39 -7.88 -17.66
CA THR A 152 -2.34 -8.61 -18.38
C THR A 152 -2.16 -8.14 -19.83
N VAL A 153 -1.04 -8.52 -20.44
CA VAL A 153 -0.80 -8.34 -21.89
C VAL A 153 -1.84 -9.11 -22.73
N ALA A 154 -2.36 -10.23 -22.22
CA ALA A 154 -3.40 -11.00 -22.91
C ALA A 154 -4.73 -10.22 -22.97
N ASP A 155 -5.07 -9.49 -21.90
CA ASP A 155 -6.24 -8.60 -21.89
C ASP A 155 -6.07 -7.48 -22.92
N VAL A 156 -4.85 -6.94 -23.05
CA VAL A 156 -4.53 -5.96 -24.09
C VAL A 156 -4.72 -6.54 -25.49
N ALA A 157 -4.43 -7.82 -25.72
CA ALA A 157 -4.66 -8.45 -27.02
C ALA A 157 -6.17 -8.69 -27.28
N ALA A 158 -6.93 -9.05 -26.25
CA ALA A 158 -8.37 -9.32 -26.34
C ALA A 158 -9.25 -8.05 -26.31
N LEU A 159 -8.71 -6.90 -25.92
CA LEU A 159 -9.48 -5.66 -25.71
C LEU A 159 -10.25 -5.24 -26.97
N VAL A 160 -11.54 -4.94 -26.81
CA VAL A 160 -12.37 -4.31 -27.84
C VAL A 160 -12.85 -2.97 -27.27
N PRO A 161 -12.16 -1.85 -27.53
CA PRO A 161 -12.55 -0.57 -26.98
C PRO A 161 -13.85 -0.06 -27.61
N PRO A 162 -14.62 0.80 -26.91
CA PRO A 162 -15.80 1.43 -27.49
C PRO A 162 -15.48 2.19 -28.78
N ALA A 163 -16.28 1.96 -29.82
CA ALA A 163 -16.07 2.56 -31.14
C ALA A 163 -16.09 4.10 -31.08
N GLY A 164 -15.17 4.73 -31.80
CA GLY A 164 -15.13 6.19 -31.97
C GLY A 164 -14.69 6.99 -30.74
N ARG A 165 -14.19 6.33 -29.67
CA ARG A 165 -13.64 7.03 -28.49
C ARG A 165 -12.11 6.94 -28.46
N PRO A 166 -11.40 8.05 -28.24
CA PRO A 166 -9.97 8.00 -28.02
C PRO A 166 -9.68 7.32 -26.67
N LEU A 167 -8.49 6.72 -26.53
CA LEU A 167 -8.12 5.95 -25.35
C LEU A 167 -7.15 6.73 -24.47
N ALA A 168 -7.31 6.62 -23.17
CA ALA A 168 -6.32 7.00 -22.18
C ALA A 168 -6.10 5.82 -21.22
N TYR A 169 -4.94 5.72 -20.58
CA TYR A 169 -4.74 4.75 -19.51
C TYR A 169 -4.31 5.40 -18.22
N THR A 170 -4.61 4.73 -17.11
CA THR A 170 -4.14 5.03 -15.76
C THR A 170 -3.82 3.71 -15.06
N THR A 171 -3.07 3.74 -13.95
CA THR A 171 -2.68 2.52 -13.25
C THR A 171 -3.03 2.54 -11.77
N GLN A 172 -3.24 1.37 -11.20
CA GLN A 172 -3.16 1.17 -9.76
C GLN A 172 -1.75 1.55 -9.25
N THR A 173 -1.68 2.16 -8.06
CA THR A 173 -0.46 2.78 -7.50
C THR A 173 0.56 1.76 -6.98
N THR A 174 0.16 0.49 -6.84
CA THR A 174 0.88 -0.58 -6.12
C THR A 174 1.33 -1.74 -7.00
N LEU A 175 1.27 -1.58 -8.33
CA LEU A 175 1.64 -2.62 -9.29
C LEU A 175 3.15 -2.88 -9.38
N SER A 176 3.52 -4.03 -9.97
CA SER A 176 4.90 -4.31 -10.38
C SER A 176 5.29 -3.36 -11.50
N LEU A 177 6.44 -2.71 -11.37
CA LEU A 177 6.98 -1.83 -12.42
C LEU A 177 7.18 -2.58 -13.73
N ASP A 178 7.72 -3.80 -13.66
CA ASP A 178 8.09 -4.58 -14.84
C ASP A 178 6.86 -5.13 -15.56
N ASP A 179 5.88 -5.65 -14.82
CA ASP A 179 4.64 -6.16 -15.42
C ASP A 179 3.84 -5.03 -16.06
N THR A 180 3.78 -3.88 -15.38
CA THR A 180 3.08 -2.70 -15.90
C THR A 180 3.77 -2.17 -17.15
N HIS A 181 5.10 -2.16 -17.18
CA HIS A 181 5.87 -1.77 -18.37
C HIS A 181 5.46 -2.61 -19.58
N GLY A 182 5.42 -3.95 -19.45
CA GLY A 182 5.01 -4.83 -20.54
C GLY A 182 3.56 -4.60 -21.01
N ILE A 183 2.63 -4.32 -20.10
CA ILE A 183 1.25 -3.96 -20.45
C ILE A 183 1.19 -2.63 -21.20
N VAL A 184 1.93 -1.62 -20.74
CA VAL A 184 1.98 -0.29 -21.38
C VAL A 184 2.58 -0.38 -22.77
N GLU A 185 3.67 -1.12 -22.97
CA GLU A 185 4.26 -1.35 -24.29
C GLU A 185 3.26 -2.02 -25.24
N ALA A 186 2.54 -3.05 -24.77
CA ALA A 186 1.51 -3.71 -25.56
C ALA A 186 0.36 -2.75 -25.94
N LEU A 187 -0.07 -1.89 -24.99
CA LEU A 187 -1.10 -0.89 -25.23
C LEU A 187 -0.66 0.15 -26.27
N GLN A 188 0.56 0.67 -26.16
CA GLN A 188 1.10 1.66 -27.09
C GLN A 188 1.33 1.08 -28.48
N ALA A 189 1.78 -0.18 -28.56
CA ALA A 189 1.93 -0.86 -29.85
C ALA A 189 0.58 -1.08 -30.55
N ARG A 190 -0.46 -1.44 -29.80
CA ARG A 190 -1.81 -1.70 -30.35
C ARG A 190 -2.60 -0.41 -30.60
N PHE A 191 -2.42 0.61 -29.76
CA PHE A 191 -3.13 1.88 -29.81
C PHE A 191 -2.12 3.04 -29.75
N PRO A 192 -1.46 3.39 -30.87
CA PRO A 192 -0.40 4.40 -30.88
C PRO A 192 -0.82 5.79 -30.38
N ASP A 193 -2.10 6.13 -30.51
CA ASP A 193 -2.68 7.40 -30.05
C ASP A 193 -3.17 7.35 -28.59
N ILE A 194 -2.93 6.26 -27.86
CA ILE A 194 -3.37 6.15 -26.46
C ILE A 194 -2.69 7.21 -25.59
N ARG A 195 -3.49 7.91 -24.80
CA ARG A 195 -3.00 8.96 -23.92
C ARG A 195 -2.47 8.36 -22.62
N ALA A 196 -1.17 8.54 -22.40
CA ALA A 196 -0.51 8.25 -21.14
C ALA A 196 -0.93 9.24 -20.03
N PRO A 197 -0.82 8.83 -18.75
CA PRO A 197 -1.07 9.71 -17.62
C PRO A 197 -0.09 10.89 -17.62
N HIS A 198 -0.47 12.03 -17.03
CA HIS A 198 0.41 13.22 -17.06
C HIS A 198 1.69 13.00 -16.25
N LYS A 199 1.59 12.20 -15.19
CA LYS A 199 2.73 11.69 -14.41
C LYS A 199 2.46 10.22 -14.12
N GLU A 200 3.49 9.44 -13.84
CA GLU A 200 3.34 8.05 -13.40
C GLU A 200 2.34 7.92 -12.24
N ASP A 201 1.51 6.88 -12.32
CA ASP A 201 0.49 6.57 -11.30
C ASP A 201 1.01 5.58 -10.26
N ILE A 202 1.92 4.67 -10.64
CA ILE A 202 2.69 3.89 -9.65
C ILE A 202 3.42 4.88 -8.75
N CYS A 203 3.14 4.80 -7.45
CA CYS A 203 3.61 5.82 -6.53
C CYS A 203 5.10 5.63 -6.19
N TYR A 204 5.73 6.73 -5.74
CA TYR A 204 7.13 6.74 -5.33
C TYR A 204 7.48 5.61 -4.35
N ALA A 205 6.58 5.34 -3.39
CA ALA A 205 6.81 4.36 -2.34
C ALA A 205 6.90 2.93 -2.90
N THR A 206 6.02 2.60 -3.86
CA THR A 206 6.05 1.33 -4.60
C THR A 206 7.33 1.22 -5.41
N THR A 207 7.64 2.26 -6.19
CA THR A 207 8.84 2.30 -7.04
C THR A 207 10.10 2.10 -6.21
N ASN A 208 10.30 2.91 -5.17
CA ASN A 208 11.51 2.87 -4.36
C ASN A 208 11.68 1.54 -3.61
N ARG A 209 10.60 0.96 -3.06
CA ARG A 209 10.67 -0.34 -2.36
C ARG A 209 11.02 -1.46 -3.34
N GLN A 210 10.45 -1.47 -4.55
CA GLN A 210 10.84 -2.45 -5.58
C GLN A 210 12.30 -2.28 -6.00
N MET A 211 12.79 -1.05 -6.14
CA MET A 211 14.20 -0.80 -6.43
C MET A 211 15.13 -1.23 -5.30
N ALA A 212 14.74 -1.03 -4.04
CA ALA A 212 15.49 -1.51 -2.88
C ALA A 212 15.58 -3.05 -2.87
N VAL A 213 14.48 -3.74 -3.18
CA VAL A 213 14.46 -5.20 -3.33
C VAL A 213 15.34 -5.66 -4.49
N LYS A 214 15.20 -5.06 -5.67
CA LYS A 214 16.04 -5.38 -6.85
C LYS A 214 17.53 -5.22 -6.54
N ARG A 215 17.90 -4.27 -5.69
CA ARG A 215 19.29 -4.04 -5.30
C ARG A 215 19.86 -5.15 -4.42
N ILE A 216 19.08 -5.68 -3.47
CA ILE A 216 19.56 -6.66 -2.48
C ILE A 216 19.32 -8.12 -2.88
N ALA A 217 18.28 -8.39 -3.68
CA ALA A 217 17.86 -9.75 -4.03
C ALA A 217 18.97 -10.61 -4.66
N PRO A 218 19.85 -10.09 -5.56
CA PRO A 218 20.94 -10.87 -6.13
C PRO A 218 22.06 -11.21 -5.12
N ASP A 219 22.12 -10.48 -4.00
CA ASP A 219 23.21 -10.54 -3.02
C ASP A 219 22.86 -11.42 -1.80
N VAL A 220 21.69 -12.05 -1.74
CA VAL A 220 21.18 -12.79 -0.58
C VAL A 220 20.75 -14.21 -0.93
N ASP A 221 20.92 -15.13 0.03
CA ASP A 221 20.51 -16.53 -0.13
C ASP A 221 18.99 -16.70 0.11
N GLY A 222 18.38 -15.77 0.84
CA GLY A 222 16.93 -15.68 1.02
C GLY A 222 16.49 -14.27 1.41
N LEU A 223 15.23 -13.92 1.14
CA LEU A 223 14.65 -12.61 1.36
C LEU A 223 13.30 -12.72 2.05
N VAL A 224 13.15 -11.98 3.14
CA VAL A 224 11.92 -11.86 3.91
C VAL A 224 11.25 -10.52 3.59
N VAL A 225 10.03 -10.58 3.07
CA VAL A 225 9.14 -9.44 2.96
C VAL A 225 8.16 -9.48 4.13
N VAL A 226 8.19 -8.44 4.97
CA VAL A 226 7.19 -8.27 6.02
C VAL A 226 5.96 -7.58 5.43
N GLY A 227 4.81 -8.26 5.47
CA GLY A 227 3.56 -7.73 4.91
C GLY A 227 2.42 -8.74 4.92
N ALA A 228 1.20 -8.26 4.71
CA ALA A 228 0.00 -9.10 4.67
C ALA A 228 -0.23 -9.69 3.27
N PRO A 229 -0.83 -10.90 3.17
CA PRO A 229 -1.09 -11.55 1.88
C PRO A 229 -2.07 -10.77 0.99
N ASN A 230 -2.97 -9.98 1.58
CA ASN A 230 -3.89 -9.08 0.87
C ASN A 230 -3.25 -7.74 0.47
N SER A 231 -1.99 -7.47 0.83
CA SER A 231 -1.28 -6.25 0.45
C SER A 231 -0.64 -6.39 -0.94
N SER A 232 -1.23 -5.76 -1.97
CA SER A 232 -0.73 -5.81 -3.35
C SER A 232 0.76 -5.44 -3.43
N ASN A 233 1.16 -4.30 -2.85
CA ASN A 233 2.56 -3.87 -2.82
C ASN A 233 3.47 -4.91 -2.15
N SER A 234 3.06 -5.52 -1.04
CA SER A 234 3.90 -6.52 -0.34
C SER A 234 4.11 -7.77 -1.19
N GLN A 235 3.06 -8.24 -1.88
CA GLN A 235 3.15 -9.34 -2.85
C GLN A 235 4.09 -8.99 -4.00
N ARG A 236 4.01 -7.76 -4.54
CA ARG A 236 4.93 -7.31 -5.59
C ARG A 236 6.38 -7.35 -5.14
N LEU A 237 6.69 -7.01 -3.89
CA LEU A 237 8.08 -7.10 -3.38
C LEU A 237 8.59 -8.54 -3.36
N ARG A 238 7.76 -9.52 -2.95
CA ARG A 238 8.14 -10.94 -2.98
C ARG A 238 8.43 -11.39 -4.40
N GLU A 239 7.52 -11.10 -5.34
CA GLU A 239 7.65 -11.48 -6.74
C GLU A 239 8.84 -10.79 -7.43
N VAL A 240 9.11 -9.53 -7.10
CA VAL A 240 10.29 -8.80 -7.57
C VAL A 240 11.57 -9.44 -7.05
N ALA A 241 11.62 -9.91 -5.80
CA ALA A 241 12.77 -10.63 -5.27
C ALA A 241 13.03 -11.94 -6.03
N GLU A 242 11.98 -12.73 -6.29
CA GLU A 242 12.05 -13.99 -7.05
C GLU A 242 12.60 -13.74 -8.46
N ARG A 243 12.05 -12.74 -9.16
CA ARG A 243 12.48 -12.38 -10.53
C ARG A 243 13.87 -11.77 -10.59
N ALA A 244 14.30 -11.09 -9.53
CA ALA A 244 15.66 -10.55 -9.40
C ALA A 244 16.70 -11.62 -9.04
N GLY A 245 16.30 -12.90 -8.95
CA GLY A 245 17.21 -14.03 -8.77
C GLY A 245 17.44 -14.45 -7.32
N CYS A 246 16.64 -13.95 -6.36
CA CYS A 246 16.72 -14.43 -4.99
C CYS A 246 16.26 -15.91 -4.91
N PRO A 247 17.07 -16.83 -4.35
CA PRO A 247 16.71 -18.25 -4.33
C PRO A 247 15.47 -18.55 -3.49
N ILE A 248 15.27 -17.80 -2.41
CA ILE A 248 14.17 -17.99 -1.46
C ILE A 248 13.56 -16.62 -1.19
N ALA A 249 12.33 -16.36 -1.63
CA ALA A 249 11.57 -15.19 -1.20
C ALA A 249 10.33 -15.63 -0.41
N VAL A 250 10.08 -15.00 0.73
CA VAL A 250 8.90 -15.27 1.56
C VAL A 250 8.17 -13.98 1.90
N LEU A 251 6.85 -14.07 1.99
CA LEU A 251 6.00 -13.03 2.55
C LEU A 251 5.47 -13.54 3.88
N ILE A 252 5.72 -12.80 4.96
CA ILE A 252 5.25 -13.15 6.30
C ILE A 252 4.65 -11.92 6.99
N GLN A 253 3.67 -12.14 7.87
CA GLN A 253 3.06 -11.07 8.66
C GLN A 253 3.80 -10.83 9.98
N ARG A 254 4.40 -11.88 10.56
CA ARG A 254 5.10 -11.84 11.85
C ARG A 254 6.31 -12.77 11.83
N ALA A 255 7.28 -12.49 12.69
CA ALA A 255 8.48 -13.33 12.84
C ALA A 255 8.16 -14.78 13.24
N THR A 256 7.02 -15.02 13.90
CA THR A 256 6.54 -16.36 14.27
C THR A 256 6.18 -17.24 13.07
N GLU A 257 5.99 -16.65 11.88
CA GLU A 257 5.69 -17.38 10.64
C GLU A 257 6.97 -17.82 9.89
N LEU A 258 8.17 -17.49 10.40
CA LEU A 258 9.43 -17.92 9.81
C LEU A 258 9.57 -19.45 9.85
N ASP A 259 9.57 -20.07 8.68
CA ASP A 259 9.95 -21.47 8.51
C ASP A 259 11.49 -21.61 8.48
N TRP A 260 12.06 -21.87 9.66
CA TRP A 260 13.51 -22.00 9.84
C TRP A 260 14.17 -23.09 8.98
N THR A 261 13.41 -24.07 8.48
CA THR A 261 13.98 -25.09 7.58
C THR A 261 14.43 -24.47 6.26
N ARG A 262 13.76 -23.40 5.80
CA ARG A 262 14.11 -22.64 4.59
C ARG A 262 15.29 -21.69 4.80
N PHE A 263 15.57 -21.32 6.04
CA PHE A 263 16.66 -20.40 6.41
C PHE A 263 17.89 -21.11 6.99
N ALA A 264 17.91 -22.45 6.98
CA ALA A 264 19.03 -23.22 7.49
C ALA A 264 20.26 -23.07 6.58
N GLY A 265 21.40 -22.70 7.17
CA GLY A 265 22.68 -22.60 6.45
C GLY A 265 22.84 -21.37 5.57
N LEU A 266 21.88 -20.45 5.54
CA LEU A 266 22.02 -19.19 4.84
C LEU A 266 23.10 -18.32 5.50
N ARG A 267 23.87 -17.60 4.68
CA ARG A 267 24.91 -16.66 5.14
C ARG A 267 24.47 -15.22 4.98
N ARG A 268 23.60 -14.94 4.01
CA ARG A 268 23.07 -13.60 3.73
C ARG A 268 21.55 -13.65 3.60
N VAL A 269 20.84 -12.82 4.36
CA VAL A 269 19.38 -12.70 4.29
C VAL A 269 18.98 -11.26 4.00
N GLY A 270 18.12 -11.06 3.01
CA GLY A 270 17.49 -9.78 2.75
C GLY A 270 16.26 -9.60 3.64
N ILE A 271 16.08 -8.41 4.20
CA ILE A 271 14.83 -8.07 4.91
C ILE A 271 14.28 -6.77 4.34
N THR A 272 13.00 -6.77 4.00
CA THR A 272 12.24 -5.58 3.58
C THR A 272 10.83 -5.62 4.17
N ALA A 273 10.06 -4.57 3.97
CA ALA A 273 8.70 -4.44 4.43
C ALA A 273 7.84 -3.73 3.40
N GLY A 274 6.61 -4.22 3.21
CA GLY A 274 5.60 -3.55 2.41
C GLY A 274 5.20 -2.20 3.00
N ALA A 275 4.57 -1.36 2.17
CA ALA A 275 4.18 0.00 2.53
C ALA A 275 3.23 0.10 3.74
N SER A 276 2.55 -0.99 4.10
CA SER A 276 1.60 -1.08 5.22
C SER A 276 2.16 -1.76 6.47
N ALA A 277 3.43 -2.18 6.48
CA ALA A 277 4.03 -2.89 7.61
C ALA A 277 4.84 -1.93 8.51
N PRO A 278 4.57 -1.87 9.82
CA PRO A 278 5.32 -1.01 10.73
C PRO A 278 6.71 -1.59 11.01
N ASP A 279 7.66 -0.71 11.34
CA ASP A 279 9.07 -1.06 11.58
C ASP A 279 9.25 -2.06 12.73
N LEU A 280 8.38 -2.02 13.75
CA LEU A 280 8.40 -3.01 14.84
C LEU A 280 8.33 -4.46 14.32
N LEU A 281 7.57 -4.73 13.24
CA LEU A 281 7.48 -6.08 12.70
C LEU A 281 8.76 -6.50 11.97
N VAL A 282 9.51 -5.53 11.43
CA VAL A 282 10.85 -5.77 10.87
C VAL A 282 11.84 -6.07 11.98
N ASP A 283 11.78 -5.31 13.08
CA ASP A 283 12.60 -5.53 14.26
C ASP A 283 12.35 -6.90 14.89
N GLU A 284 11.09 -7.35 14.95
CA GLU A 284 10.72 -8.71 15.37
C GLU A 284 11.43 -9.78 14.53
N VAL A 285 11.48 -9.60 13.20
CA VAL A 285 12.16 -10.55 12.30
C VAL A 285 13.67 -10.53 12.54
N ILE A 286 14.28 -9.35 12.63
CA ILE A 286 15.72 -9.20 12.91
C ILE A 286 16.07 -9.88 14.26
N ALA A 287 15.26 -9.65 15.29
CA ALA A 287 15.42 -10.26 16.61
C ALA A 287 15.32 -11.79 16.54
N ALA A 288 14.38 -12.34 15.77
CA ALA A 288 14.23 -13.78 15.60
C ALA A 288 15.44 -14.43 14.91
N PHE A 289 16.09 -13.72 13.97
CA PHE A 289 17.39 -14.15 13.43
C PHE A 289 18.50 -14.03 14.48
N ALA A 290 18.56 -12.95 15.26
CA ALA A 290 19.56 -12.75 16.32
C ALA A 290 19.51 -13.83 17.41
N GLU A 291 18.35 -14.42 17.67
CA GLU A 291 18.22 -15.57 18.57
C GLU A 291 19.03 -16.79 18.11
N ARG A 292 19.18 -16.98 16.79
CA ARG A 292 19.77 -18.18 16.17
C ARG A 292 21.16 -17.95 15.56
N TYR A 293 21.46 -16.72 15.18
CA TYR A 293 22.68 -16.34 14.44
C TYR A 293 23.44 -15.22 15.15
N ALA A 294 24.75 -15.16 14.94
CA ALA A 294 25.56 -13.98 15.22
C ALA A 294 25.39 -13.01 14.04
N ILE A 295 24.46 -12.08 14.17
CA ILE A 295 24.03 -11.24 13.05
C ILE A 295 24.91 -9.99 12.86
N THR A 296 25.13 -9.61 11.60
CA THR A 296 25.58 -8.28 11.18
C THR A 296 24.49 -7.64 10.32
N VAL A 297 24.02 -6.44 10.64
CA VAL A 297 22.96 -5.77 9.87
C VAL A 297 23.56 -4.65 9.04
N GLU A 298 23.40 -4.73 7.72
CA GLU A 298 23.84 -3.74 6.75
C GLU A 298 22.61 -3.09 6.09
N THR A 299 22.42 -1.79 6.29
CA THR A 299 21.34 -1.07 5.61
C THR A 299 21.75 -0.71 4.20
N VAL A 300 20.98 -1.20 3.21
CA VAL A 300 21.20 -0.91 1.79
C VAL A 300 20.20 0.15 1.34
N ARG A 301 20.66 1.41 1.33
CA ARG A 301 19.86 2.57 0.94
C ARG A 301 19.94 2.82 -0.57
N THR A 302 18.78 2.93 -1.21
CA THR A 302 18.65 3.17 -2.66
C THR A 302 17.97 4.49 -3.01
N ALA A 303 17.21 5.06 -2.07
CA ALA A 303 16.55 6.34 -2.20
C ALA A 303 16.27 6.94 -0.81
N ASP A 304 16.06 8.26 -0.78
CA ASP A 304 15.56 8.99 0.39
C ASP A 304 14.11 9.43 0.14
N GLU A 305 13.26 9.25 1.16
CA GLU A 305 11.84 9.62 1.11
C GLU A 305 11.59 10.76 2.11
N SER A 306 11.23 11.94 1.63
CA SER A 306 10.94 13.13 2.46
C SER A 306 9.50 13.64 2.30
N ILE A 307 8.65 12.87 1.62
CA ILE A 307 7.26 13.25 1.32
C ILE A 307 6.41 13.06 2.57
N THR A 308 5.61 14.06 2.90
CA THR A 308 4.57 13.99 3.92
C THR A 308 3.24 14.49 3.36
N PHE A 309 2.13 14.01 3.90
CA PHE A 309 0.80 14.43 3.48
C PHE A 309 0.03 15.07 4.62
N ASN A 310 -0.56 16.23 4.34
CA ASN A 310 -1.33 16.97 5.34
C ASN A 310 -2.57 16.20 5.82
N LEU A 311 -2.82 16.26 7.12
CA LEU A 311 -4.06 15.78 7.73
C LEU A 311 -5.28 16.61 7.28
N PRO A 312 -6.50 16.02 7.31
CA PRO A 312 -7.75 16.75 7.13
C PRO A 312 -7.83 17.93 8.11
N ARG A 313 -8.37 19.07 7.65
CA ARG A 313 -8.42 20.31 8.47
C ARG A 313 -9.03 20.08 9.86
N GLY A 314 -10.09 19.28 9.94
CA GLY A 314 -10.78 18.95 11.19
C GLY A 314 -9.98 18.10 12.18
N LEU A 315 -8.75 17.70 11.87
CA LEU A 315 -7.88 16.95 12.80
C LEU A 315 -6.55 17.66 13.10
N ARG A 316 -6.25 18.79 12.44
CA ARG A 316 -4.94 19.46 12.58
C ARG A 316 -4.72 20.03 13.98
N GLU A 317 -5.73 20.68 14.55
CA GLU A 317 -5.68 21.22 15.92
C GLU A 317 -5.41 20.10 16.95
N THR A 318 -6.02 18.94 16.76
CA THR A 318 -5.80 17.76 17.62
C THR A 318 -4.37 17.23 17.47
N ALA A 319 -3.85 17.19 16.25
CA ALA A 319 -2.46 16.77 16.00
C ALA A 319 -1.44 17.70 16.67
N GLU A 320 -1.67 19.01 16.60
CA GLU A 320 -0.82 20.03 17.27
C GLU A 320 -0.81 19.79 18.78
N ALA A 321 -1.99 19.63 19.42
CA ALA A 321 -2.08 19.35 20.85
C ALA A 321 -1.45 18.00 21.27
N ALA A 322 -1.57 16.95 20.43
CA ALA A 322 -0.96 15.65 20.70
C ALA A 322 0.57 15.72 20.67
N SER A 323 1.15 16.50 19.76
CA SER A 323 2.60 16.70 19.66
C SER A 323 3.19 17.35 20.91
N GLU A 324 2.47 18.29 21.52
CA GLU A 324 2.88 18.98 22.75
C GLU A 324 2.86 18.06 23.99
N THR A 325 2.02 17.01 23.99
CA THR A 325 1.88 16.08 25.13
C THR A 325 2.77 14.85 25.05
N GLY A 326 3.60 14.70 24.01
CA GLY A 326 4.58 13.61 23.88
C GLY A 326 3.98 12.23 23.64
N ARG A 327 2.70 12.13 23.22
CA ARG A 327 2.09 10.86 22.81
C ARG A 327 2.72 10.39 21.50
N ARG A 328 3.29 9.18 21.49
CA ARG A 328 3.95 8.61 20.31
C ARG A 328 2.93 7.94 19.38
N PRO A 329 2.94 8.25 18.07
CA PRO A 329 2.16 7.51 17.07
C PRO A 329 2.66 6.08 16.93
N LEU A 330 1.87 5.22 16.28
CA LEU A 330 2.22 3.81 15.98
C LEU A 330 3.51 3.65 15.16
N ASN A 331 4.04 4.73 14.58
CA ASN A 331 5.33 4.77 13.91
C ASN A 331 6.23 5.87 14.50
N PRO A 332 7.21 5.52 15.36
CA PRO A 332 8.16 6.50 15.89
C PRO A 332 9.26 6.89 14.88
N ALA A 333 9.32 6.29 13.69
CA ALA A 333 10.39 6.53 12.72
C ALA A 333 10.03 7.66 11.73
N ALA A 334 10.15 8.90 12.19
CA ALA A 334 10.23 10.09 11.34
C ALA A 334 11.15 11.18 11.97
N GLU A 335 12.17 10.77 12.73
CA GLU A 335 13.32 11.60 13.12
C GLU A 335 14.62 10.98 12.60
#